data_AF-A0A353NNW2-F1
#
_entry.id   AF-A0A353NNW2-F1
#
_cell.length_a   1.000
_cell.length_b   1.000
_cell.length_c   1.000
_cell.angle_alpha   90.00
_cell.angle_beta   90.00
_cell.angle_gamma   90.00
#
_symmetry.space_group_name_H-M   'P 1'
#
loop_
_entity.id
_entity.type
_entity.pdbx_description
1 polymer ?
#
loop_
_entity_poly.entity_id
_entity_poly.type
_entity_poly.pdbx_seq_one_letter_code
_entity_poly.pdbx_strand_id
1 'polypeptide(L)' 'ELYEKGLEVVTVPTRRNVVEGVNPRVKSLNYLNNIMAKIEANLAGVSEAILLNSEGYVTECTGD' A
#
# COMPACT_ATOMS: atom_id res chain seq x y z
N GLU A 1 -13.75 17.10 2.58
CA GLU A 1 -14.61 15.91 2.74
C GLU A 1 -13.86 14.73 3.37
N LEU A 2 -12.83 14.14 2.74
CA LEU A 2 -12.11 12.99 3.32
C LEU A 2 -11.52 13.25 4.72
N TYR A 3 -10.93 14.42 4.95
CA TYR A 3 -10.38 14.80 6.27
C TYR A 3 -11.45 15.02 7.37
N GLU A 4 -12.72 15.15 6.99
CA GLU A 4 -13.83 15.34 7.94
C GLU A 4 -14.64 14.06 8.14
N LYS A 5 -14.82 13.27 7.08
CA LYS A 5 -15.63 12.05 7.08
C LYS A 5 -14.83 10.76 7.23
N GLY A 6 -13.51 10.84 7.13
CA GLY A 6 -12.62 9.68 7.13
C GLY A 6 -12.44 9.07 5.75
N LEU A 7 -11.50 8.13 5.68
CA LEU A 7 -11.14 7.38 4.49
C LEU A 7 -11.36 5.89 4.76
N GLU A 8 -12.15 5.24 3.91
CA GLU A 8 -12.25 3.78 3.92
C GLU A 8 -11.01 3.18 3.25
N VAL A 9 -10.46 2.14 3.89
CA VAL A 9 -9.24 1.46 3.46
C VAL A 9 -9.40 -0.05 3.61
N VAL A 10 -8.65 -0.80 2.80
CA VAL A 10 -8.65 -2.26 2.78
C VAL A 10 -7.23 -2.81 2.95
N THR A 11 -7.06 -3.98 3.56
CA THR A 11 -5.80 -4.71 3.47
C THR A 11 -5.75 -5.53 2.18
N VAL A 12 -4.61 -5.53 1.48
CA VAL A 12 -4.49 -6.20 0.18
C VAL A 12 -3.50 -7.36 0.21
N PRO A 13 -3.59 -8.34 -0.72
CA PRO A 13 -2.66 -9.48 -0.74
C PRO A 13 -1.24 -9.08 -1.16
N THR A 14 -1.06 -7.97 -1.90
CA THR A 14 0.27 -7.42 -2.21
C THR A 14 1.05 -7.14 -0.93
N ARG A 15 2.22 -7.80 -0.78
CA ARG A 15 3.13 -7.57 0.33
C ARG A 15 4.08 -6.44 0.03
N ARG A 16 4.47 -5.68 1.06
CA ARG A 16 5.48 -4.63 0.94
C ARG A 16 6.83 -5.23 0.56
N ASN A 17 7.57 -4.55 -0.32
CA ASN A 17 8.93 -4.93 -0.69
C ASN A 17 9.82 -5.11 0.56
N VAL A 18 10.58 -6.21 0.57
CA VAL A 18 11.59 -6.48 1.62
C VAL A 18 12.79 -5.56 1.47
N VAL A 19 13.45 -5.25 2.58
CA VAL A 19 14.55 -4.28 2.65
C VAL A 19 15.74 -4.69 1.79
N GLU A 20 16.02 -5.99 1.72
CA GLU A 20 17.10 -6.61 0.95
C GLU A 20 16.81 -6.67 -0.56
N GLY A 21 15.55 -6.54 -0.96
CA GLY A 21 15.13 -6.57 -2.36
C GLY A 21 15.05 -5.17 -2.95
N VAL A 22 14.02 -4.42 -2.57
CA VAL A 22 13.85 -3.02 -2.95
C VAL A 22 13.51 -2.26 -1.69
N ASN A 23 14.50 -1.59 -1.12
CA ASN A 23 14.36 -0.94 0.18
C ASN A 23 13.24 0.13 0.14
N PRO A 24 12.13 -0.07 0.87
CA PRO A 24 10.98 0.83 0.83
C PRO A 24 11.29 2.20 1.44
N ARG A 25 12.39 2.35 2.19
CA ARG A 25 12.83 3.63 2.76
C ARG A 25 13.44 4.58 1.72
N VAL A 26 13.75 4.08 0.52
CA VAL A 26 14.31 4.89 -0.57
C VAL A 26 13.18 5.36 -1.48
N LYS A 27 12.93 6.68 -1.53
CA LYS A 27 12.00 7.27 -2.50
C LYS A 27 12.64 7.24 -3.90
N SER A 28 12.37 6.18 -4.63
CA SER A 28 12.87 5.95 -6.00
C SER A 28 11.71 5.90 -7.00
N LEU A 29 12.00 5.60 -8.27
CA LEU A 29 10.98 5.33 -9.28
C LEU A 29 10.45 3.87 -9.23
N ASN A 30 10.89 3.06 -8.27
CA ASN A 30 10.44 1.67 -8.09
C ASN A 30 9.09 1.58 -7.36
N TYR A 31 8.04 2.16 -7.95
CA TYR A 31 6.69 2.24 -7.35
C TYR A 31 5.75 1.11 -7.79
N LEU A 32 6.21 0.13 -8.58
CA LEU A 32 5.34 -0.94 -9.07
C LEU A 32 4.62 -1.69 -7.93
N ASN A 33 5.29 -1.93 -6.81
CA ASN A 33 4.67 -2.55 -5.62
C ASN A 33 3.47 -1.74 -5.09
N ASN A 34 3.64 -0.42 -4.99
CA ASN A 34 2.60 0.51 -4.56
C ASN A 34 1.45 0.59 -5.60
N ILE A 35 1.78 0.62 -6.89
CA ILE A 35 0.79 0.64 -7.98
C ILE A 35 -0.06 -0.63 -7.97
N MET A 36 0.56 -1.80 -7.76
CA MET A 36 -0.18 -3.07 -7.66
C MET A 36 -1.16 -3.06 -6.49
N ALA A 37 -0.73 -2.59 -5.30
CA ALA A 37 -1.61 -2.43 -4.15
C ALA A 37 -2.76 -1.42 -4.42
N LYS A 38 -2.49 -0.35 -5.17
CA LYS A 38 -3.51 0.64 -5.55
C LYS A 38 -4.53 0.07 -6.52
N ILE A 39 -4.10 -0.77 -7.47
CA ILE A 39 -5.01 -1.49 -8.36
C ILE A 39 -5.94 -2.40 -7.54
N GLU A 40 -5.42 -3.11 -6.53
CA GLU A 40 -6.21 -3.95 -5.63
C GLU A 40 -7.21 -3.13 -4.79
N ALA A 41 -6.79 -1.97 -4.26
CA ALA A 41 -7.67 -1.03 -3.57
C ALA A 41 -8.84 -0.57 -4.47
N ASN A 42 -8.52 -0.16 -5.69
CA ASN A 42 -9.50 0.30 -6.67
C ASN A 42 -10.50 -0.80 -7.03
N LEU A 43 -10.04 -2.05 -7.18
CA LEU A 43 -10.91 -3.21 -7.43
C LEU A 43 -11.84 -3.51 -6.24
N ALA A 44 -11.40 -3.20 -5.02
CA ALA A 44 -12.20 -3.29 -3.80
C ALA A 44 -13.12 -2.07 -3.57
N GLY A 45 -13.10 -1.07 -4.47
CA GLY A 45 -13.93 0.12 -4.39
C GLY A 45 -13.49 1.15 -3.35
N VAL A 46 -12.27 1.04 -2.83
CA VAL A 46 -11.72 1.99 -1.85
C VAL A 46 -10.52 2.75 -2.40
N SER A 47 -10.29 3.93 -1.85
CA SER A 47 -9.24 4.82 -2.35
C SER A 47 -7.84 4.49 -1.86
N GLU A 48 -7.70 3.75 -0.76
CA GLU A 48 -6.38 3.34 -0.26
C GLU A 48 -6.36 1.91 0.27
N ALA A 49 -5.16 1.33 0.21
CA ALA A 49 -4.88 0.02 0.78
C ALA A 49 -3.76 0.09 1.82
N ILE A 50 -3.92 -0.69 2.91
CA ILE A 50 -2.87 -0.95 3.90
C ILE A 50 -2.10 -2.19 3.46
N LEU A 51 -0.79 -2.06 3.32
CA LEU A 51 0.10 -3.17 3.01
C LEU A 51 0.60 -3.83 4.29
N LEU A 52 0.86 -5.13 4.18
CA LEU A 52 1.55 -5.92 5.21
C LEU A 52 2.93 -6.34 4.69
N ASN A 53 3.88 -6.55 5.60
CA ASN A 53 5.14 -7.19 5.24
C ASN A 53 4.96 -8.71 5.07
N SER A 54 6.05 -9.39 4.70
CA SER A 54 6.08 -10.85 4.51
C SER A 54 5.77 -11.65 5.78
N GLU A 55 5.92 -11.05 6.95
CA GLU A 55 5.63 -11.66 8.25
C GLU A 55 4.19 -11.39 8.72
N GLY A 56 3.41 -10.62 7.95
CA GLY A 56 2.03 -10.27 8.28
C GLY A 56 1.87 -9.05 9.17
N TYR A 57 2.94 -8.33 9.50
CA TYR A 57 2.85 -7.07 10.24
C TYR A 57 2.45 -5.91 9.33
N VAL A 58 1.71 -4.95 9.89
CA VAL A 58 1.30 -3.72 9.21
C VAL A 58 2.53 -2.89 8.84
N THR A 59 2.54 -2.33 7.64
CA THR A 59 3.58 -1.39 7.19
C THR A 59 3.04 0.02 7.00
N GLU A 60 2.45 0.29 5.85
CA GLU A 60 2.07 1.61 5.35
C GLU A 60 1.03 1.45 4.23
N CYS A 61 0.48 2.56 3.74
CA CYS A 61 -0.47 2.53 2.64
C CYS A 61 0.21 2.59 1.25
N THR A 62 -0.56 2.70 0.16
CA THR A 62 0.00 2.72 -1.21
C THR A 62 0.74 4.02 -1.53
N GLY A 63 0.46 5.10 -0.79
CA GLY A 63 1.28 6.32 -0.84
C GLY A 63 1.03 7.16 -2.08
N ASP A 64 -0.25 7.30 -2.44
CA ASP A 64 -0.77 8.49 -3.13
C ASP A 64 -0.45 9.75 -2.32
#